data_AF-A0A2M7FHX3-F1
#
_entry.id   AF-A0A2M7FHX3-F1
#
_cell.length_a   1.000
_cell.length_b   1.000
_cell.length_c   1.000
_cell.angle_alpha   90.00
_cell.angle_beta   90.00
_cell.angle_gamma   90.00
#
_symmetry.space_group_name_H-M   'P 1'
#
loop_
_entity.id
_entity.type
_entity.pdbx_description
1 polymer ?
#
loop_
_entity_poly.entity_id
_entity_poly.type
_entity_poly.pdbx_seq_one_letter_code
_entity_poly.pdbx_strand_id
1 'polypeptide(L)'
;MSSFVEIPQSLYRQLTPVGDERTDFYRSDSVIVRWLFWERLRKLEYLMKQVDASGACFDFGGGSGVMLPTLAARFHYVCCVDLDAHLAEEIATKLSLPNVNIEERDVTLFDEYDKLIQYDTVVAADVLEHFFDMSVAVKAIKGRLKPDGMLFTSLPTETLLYGAIRLLIGKKKPMDHYHSAGQVEDFLRKEGF
;
A
#
# COMPACT_ATOMS: atom_id res chain seq x y z
N MET A 1 1.12 -20.11 -8.20
CA MET A 1 0.74 -18.69 -8.42
C MET A 1 -0.31 -18.35 -7.37
N SER A 2 0.02 -17.51 -6.38
CA SER A 2 -0.91 -17.20 -5.29
C SER A 2 -2.02 -16.27 -5.76
N SER A 3 -3.19 -16.40 -5.15
CA SER A 3 -4.31 -15.46 -5.28
C SER A 3 -4.22 -14.36 -4.23
N PHE A 4 -5.01 -13.29 -4.36
CA PHE A 4 -5.20 -12.32 -3.29
C PHE A 4 -5.52 -13.04 -1.97
N VAL A 5 -4.77 -12.71 -0.92
CA VAL A 5 -4.92 -13.27 0.42
C VAL A 5 -5.51 -12.17 1.30
N GLU A 6 -6.84 -12.22 1.46
CA GLU A 6 -7.56 -11.30 2.35
C GLU A 6 -7.36 -11.68 3.82
N ILE A 7 -7.13 -10.69 4.68
CA ILE A 7 -7.09 -10.90 6.13
C ILE A 7 -8.52 -11.21 6.61
N PRO A 8 -8.76 -12.31 7.34
CA PRO A 8 -10.08 -12.61 7.87
C PRO A 8 -10.64 -11.43 8.66
N GLN A 9 -11.89 -11.05 8.37
CA GLN A 9 -12.51 -9.86 8.96
C GLN A 9 -12.56 -9.89 10.50
N SER A 10 -12.72 -11.07 11.10
CA SER A 10 -12.65 -11.24 12.55
C SER A 10 -11.28 -10.85 13.11
N LEU A 11 -10.20 -11.28 12.44
CA LEU A 11 -8.83 -10.95 12.82
C LEU A 11 -8.53 -9.48 12.55
N TYR A 12 -8.84 -8.98 11.36
CA TYR A 12 -8.55 -7.60 11.00
C TYR A 12 -9.26 -6.62 11.95
N ARG A 13 -10.50 -6.93 12.35
CA ARG A 13 -11.25 -6.12 13.32
C ARG A 13 -10.69 -6.17 14.74
N GLN A 14 -10.07 -7.29 15.11
CA GLN A 14 -9.43 -7.47 16.40
C GLN A 14 -8.12 -6.66 16.49
N LEU A 15 -7.34 -6.62 15.41
CA LEU A 15 -6.02 -5.98 15.40
C LEU A 15 -6.10 -4.47 15.14
N THR A 16 -7.09 -4.01 14.38
CA THR A 16 -7.19 -2.58 14.06
C THR A 16 -8.14 -1.88 15.04
N PRO A 17 -7.85 -0.64 15.48
CA PRO A 17 -8.77 0.14 16.30
C PRO A 17 -9.87 0.79 15.44
N VAL A 18 -11.03 1.07 16.05
CA VAL A 18 -12.09 1.86 15.41
C VAL A 18 -11.67 3.34 15.44
N GLY A 19 -11.81 4.03 14.30
CA GLY A 19 -11.47 5.44 14.18
C GLY A 19 -10.10 5.68 13.53
N ASP A 20 -9.33 4.64 13.22
CA ASP A 20 -8.12 4.76 12.41
C ASP A 20 -8.51 4.87 10.93
N GLU A 21 -8.21 6.03 10.34
CA GLU A 21 -8.58 6.34 8.96
C GLU A 21 -7.97 5.38 7.93
N ARG A 22 -6.83 4.76 8.23
CA ARG A 22 -6.14 3.78 7.37
C ARG A 22 -6.90 2.45 7.28
N THR A 23 -7.67 2.11 8.32
CA THR A 23 -8.26 0.77 8.49
C THR A 23 -9.78 0.77 8.40
N ASP A 24 -10.44 1.88 8.76
CA ASP A 24 -11.89 1.97 8.97
C ASP A 24 -12.70 1.51 7.76
N PHE A 25 -12.22 1.77 6.55
CA PHE A 25 -12.90 1.33 5.33
C PHE A 25 -12.78 -0.19 5.11
N TYR A 26 -11.60 -0.77 5.36
CA TYR A 26 -11.35 -2.20 5.23
C TYR A 26 -12.04 -3.05 6.32
N ARG A 27 -12.31 -2.48 7.49
CA ARG A 27 -13.05 -3.12 8.60
C ARG A 27 -14.55 -2.78 8.65
N SER A 28 -15.02 -1.89 7.77
CA SER A 28 -16.36 -1.30 7.82
C SER A 28 -17.47 -2.33 8.02
N ASP A 29 -18.49 -1.99 8.80
CA ASP A 29 -19.70 -2.81 8.94
C ASP A 29 -20.52 -2.86 7.66
N SER A 30 -20.42 -1.83 6.82
CA SER A 30 -21.01 -1.86 5.48
C SER A 30 -20.24 -2.81 4.59
N VAL A 31 -20.87 -3.94 4.23
CA VAL A 31 -20.33 -4.95 3.33
C VAL A 31 -19.94 -4.34 1.98
N ILE A 32 -20.69 -3.37 1.48
CA ILE A 32 -20.45 -2.72 0.19
C ILE A 32 -19.21 -1.82 0.26
N VAL A 33 -19.10 -1.00 1.30
CA VAL A 33 -17.93 -0.14 1.51
C VAL A 33 -16.69 -1.01 1.62
N ARG A 34 -16.75 -2.03 2.48
CA ARG A 34 -15.66 -2.96 2.66
C ARG A 34 -15.27 -3.63 1.35
N TRP A 35 -16.23 -4.22 0.63
CA TRP A 35 -16.01 -4.86 -0.66
C TRP A 35 -15.29 -3.93 -1.64
N LEU A 36 -15.71 -2.67 -1.76
CA LEU A 36 -15.12 -1.69 -2.67
C LEU A 36 -13.62 -1.47 -2.38
N PHE A 37 -13.25 -1.34 -1.11
CA PHE A 37 -11.86 -1.08 -0.73
C PHE A 37 -10.98 -2.32 -0.93
N TRP A 38 -11.43 -3.49 -0.51
CA TRP A 38 -10.72 -4.75 -0.77
C TRP A 38 -10.59 -5.03 -2.27
N GLU A 39 -11.58 -4.65 -3.08
CA GLU A 39 -11.54 -4.87 -4.53
C GLU A 39 -10.42 -4.07 -5.22
N ARG A 40 -10.04 -2.91 -4.68
CA ARG A 40 -8.91 -2.13 -5.20
C ARG A 40 -7.60 -2.88 -5.02
N LEU A 41 -7.41 -3.51 -3.86
CA LEU A 41 -6.25 -4.35 -3.57
C LEU A 41 -6.26 -5.64 -4.41
N ARG A 42 -7.44 -6.25 -4.63
CA ARG A 42 -7.57 -7.39 -5.56
C ARG A 42 -7.17 -7.04 -6.98
N LYS A 43 -7.53 -5.85 -7.47
CA LYS A 43 -7.10 -5.37 -8.79
C LYS A 43 -5.60 -5.14 -8.86
N LEU A 44 -5.00 -4.57 -7.82
CA LEU A 44 -3.55 -4.39 -7.75
C LEU A 44 -2.84 -5.75 -7.82
N GLU A 45 -3.32 -6.74 -7.07
CA GLU A 45 -2.83 -8.12 -7.12
C GLU A 45 -3.01 -8.77 -8.49
N TYR A 46 -4.17 -8.55 -9.14
CA TYR A 46 -4.43 -9.03 -10.49
C TYR A 46 -3.44 -8.46 -11.51
N LEU A 47 -3.08 -7.18 -11.40
CA LEU A 47 -2.07 -6.54 -12.25
C LEU A 47 -0.68 -7.13 -11.98
N MET A 48 -0.31 -7.29 -10.70
CA MET A 48 0.96 -7.93 -10.32
C MET A 48 1.07 -9.35 -10.90
N LYS A 49 -0.02 -10.10 -10.98
CA LYS A 49 -0.01 -11.45 -11.59
C LYS A 49 0.31 -11.48 -13.08
N GLN A 50 0.07 -10.40 -13.82
CA GLN A 50 0.35 -10.36 -15.26
C GLN A 50 1.85 -10.27 -15.57
N VAL A 51 2.67 -10.04 -14.55
CA VAL A 51 4.11 -9.91 -14.68
C VAL A 51 4.79 -11.02 -13.88
N ASP A 52 5.91 -11.52 -14.41
CA ASP A 52 6.70 -12.51 -13.68
C ASP A 52 7.59 -11.80 -12.66
N ALA A 53 7.03 -11.58 -11.48
CA ALA A 53 7.71 -10.95 -10.37
C ALA A 53 7.48 -11.77 -9.10
N SER A 54 8.48 -12.57 -8.73
CA SER A 54 8.51 -13.43 -7.55
C SER A 54 9.71 -13.18 -6.62
N GLY A 55 10.58 -12.22 -6.98
CA GLY A 55 11.78 -11.87 -6.22
C GLY A 55 11.49 -11.07 -4.95
N ALA A 56 12.17 -9.95 -4.77
CA ALA A 56 12.00 -9.09 -3.61
C ALA A 56 10.97 -7.98 -3.90
N CYS A 57 10.04 -7.76 -2.96
CA CYS A 57 9.05 -6.68 -3.01
C CYS A 57 9.31 -5.63 -1.93
N PHE A 58 9.17 -4.37 -2.29
CA PHE A 58 9.15 -3.24 -1.36
C PHE A 58 7.73 -2.66 -1.28
N ASP A 59 7.07 -2.87 -0.13
CA ASP A 59 5.79 -2.29 0.21
C ASP A 59 6.02 -0.89 0.80
N PHE A 60 5.94 0.13 -0.06
CA PHE A 60 6.21 1.52 0.26
C PHE A 60 4.95 2.16 0.84
N GLY A 61 4.99 2.53 2.12
CA GLY A 61 3.82 3.02 2.86
C GLY A 61 2.80 1.91 3.13
N GLY A 62 3.27 0.74 3.60
CA GLY A 62 2.42 -0.44 3.80
C GLY A 62 1.31 -0.25 4.86
N GLY A 63 1.37 0.84 5.63
CA GLY A 63 0.33 1.30 6.54
C GLY A 63 -0.09 0.23 7.53
N SER A 64 -1.36 -0.18 7.44
CA SER A 64 -1.90 -1.21 8.34
C SER A 64 -1.39 -2.63 8.06
N GLY A 65 -0.64 -2.85 6.99
CA GLY A 65 -0.17 -4.18 6.59
C GLY A 65 -1.23 -5.04 5.86
N VAL A 66 -2.29 -4.41 5.37
CA VAL A 66 -3.41 -5.07 4.66
C VAL A 66 -2.96 -5.92 3.46
N MET A 67 -1.90 -5.49 2.77
CA MET A 67 -1.34 -6.19 1.61
C MET A 67 -0.33 -7.29 1.99
N LEU A 68 0.22 -7.28 3.21
CA LEU A 68 1.31 -8.17 3.61
C LEU A 68 1.05 -9.66 3.35
N PRO A 69 -0.13 -10.24 3.64
CA PRO A 69 -0.36 -11.66 3.38
C PRO A 69 -0.33 -11.99 1.88
N THR A 70 -0.82 -11.06 1.06
CA THR A 70 -0.81 -11.20 -0.40
C THR A 70 0.61 -11.10 -0.94
N LEU A 71 1.38 -10.12 -0.47
CA LEU A 71 2.77 -9.93 -0.88
C LEU A 71 3.66 -11.09 -0.40
N ALA A 72 3.51 -11.51 0.86
CA ALA A 72 4.25 -12.62 1.44
C ALA A 72 3.99 -13.94 0.71
N ALA A 73 2.76 -14.18 0.23
CA ALA A 73 2.44 -15.36 -0.55
C ALA A 73 2.98 -15.33 -1.99
N ARG A 74 3.40 -14.16 -2.48
CA ARG A 74 3.84 -13.95 -3.87
C ARG A 74 5.36 -13.82 -4.01
N PHE A 75 5.99 -13.12 -3.08
CA PHE A 75 7.38 -12.72 -3.17
C PHE A 75 8.25 -13.54 -2.21
N HIS A 76 9.49 -13.81 -2.61
CA HIS A 76 10.44 -14.51 -1.75
C HIS A 76 10.83 -13.68 -0.51
N TYR A 77 10.79 -12.35 -0.65
CA TYR A 77 11.07 -11.40 0.42
C TYR A 77 10.21 -10.16 0.26
N VAL A 78 9.67 -9.65 1.35
CA VAL A 78 8.91 -8.40 1.41
C VAL A 78 9.52 -7.50 2.47
N CYS A 79 9.91 -6.28 2.09
CA CYS A 79 10.22 -5.22 3.03
C CYS A 79 9.04 -4.24 3.01
N CYS A 80 8.44 -3.98 4.16
CA CYS A 80 7.40 -2.97 4.31
C CYS A 80 7.94 -1.83 5.17
N VAL A 81 7.91 -0.62 4.61
CA VAL A 81 8.31 0.60 5.32
C VAL A 81 7.10 1.51 5.46
N ASP A 82 6.89 2.02 6.68
CA ASP A 82 5.90 3.04 6.96
C ASP A 82 6.40 3.97 8.08
N LEU A 83 5.81 5.16 8.22
CA LEU A 83 6.07 6.04 9.36
C LEU A 83 5.43 5.53 10.65
N ASP A 84 4.34 4.76 10.52
CA ASP A 84 3.65 4.13 11.63
C ASP A 84 3.35 2.66 11.28
N ALA A 85 4.25 1.76 11.69
CA ALA A 85 4.28 0.38 11.22
C ALA A 85 3.69 -0.64 12.22
N HIS A 86 3.24 -0.20 13.40
CA HIS A 86 2.81 -1.10 14.48
C HIS A 86 1.73 -2.12 14.05
N LEU A 87 0.72 -1.68 13.28
CA LEU A 87 -0.34 -2.58 12.80
C LEU A 87 0.20 -3.61 11.81
N ALA A 88 1.14 -3.21 10.95
CA ALA A 88 1.78 -4.08 9.99
C ALA A 88 2.62 -5.16 10.71
N GLU A 89 3.34 -4.78 11.78
CA GLU A 89 4.07 -5.72 12.65
C GLU A 89 3.13 -6.72 13.33
N GLU A 90 2.01 -6.23 13.88
CA GLU A 90 1.00 -7.10 14.50
C GLU A 90 0.41 -8.10 13.51
N ILE A 91 0.07 -7.65 12.30
CA ILE A 91 -0.47 -8.50 11.24
C ILE A 91 0.57 -9.55 10.81
N ALA A 92 1.80 -9.13 10.53
CA ALA A 92 2.88 -10.04 10.14
C ALA A 92 3.12 -11.11 11.21
N THR A 93 3.11 -10.72 12.48
CA THR A 93 3.28 -11.63 13.62
C THR A 93 2.10 -12.60 13.74
N LYS A 94 0.86 -12.09 13.73
CA LYS A 94 -0.35 -12.90 13.94
C LYS A 94 -0.59 -13.89 12.81
N LEU A 95 -0.21 -13.54 11.60
CA LEU A 95 -0.30 -14.41 10.43
C LEU A 95 0.96 -15.23 10.18
N SER A 96 2.00 -15.07 11.02
CA SER A 96 3.28 -15.77 10.91
C SER A 96 3.88 -15.67 9.52
N LEU A 97 4.06 -14.44 9.01
CA LEU A 97 4.63 -14.16 7.70
C LEU A 97 6.17 -14.11 7.78
N PRO A 98 6.89 -15.21 7.49
CA PRO A 98 8.31 -15.34 7.85
C PRO A 98 9.25 -14.58 6.91
N ASN A 99 8.75 -14.19 5.74
CA ASN A 99 9.48 -13.50 4.69
C ASN A 99 9.16 -12.00 4.63
N VAL A 100 8.52 -11.47 5.66
CA VAL A 100 8.19 -10.04 5.77
C VAL A 100 9.13 -9.39 6.79
N ASN A 101 9.85 -8.36 6.35
CA ASN A 101 10.58 -7.43 7.21
C ASN A 101 9.79 -6.13 7.32
N ILE A 102 9.62 -5.62 8.53
CA ILE A 102 8.91 -4.37 8.80
C ILE A 102 9.93 -3.33 9.29
N GLU A 103 9.84 -2.12 8.77
CA GLU A 103 10.71 -0.99 9.12
C GLU A 103 9.84 0.25 9.38
N GLU A 104 9.74 0.66 10.65
CA GLU A 104 9.15 1.96 10.99
C GLU A 104 10.18 3.07 10.72
N ARG A 105 10.10 3.69 9.54
CA ARG A 105 11.06 4.70 9.08
C ARG A 105 10.41 5.75 8.19
N ASP A 106 10.94 6.97 8.31
CA ASP A 106 10.69 8.05 7.36
C ASP A 106 11.51 7.85 6.08
N VAL A 107 10.80 7.61 4.98
CA VAL A 107 11.40 7.42 3.64
C VAL A 107 12.12 8.67 3.12
N THR A 108 11.82 9.85 3.66
CA THR A 108 12.53 11.10 3.33
C THR A 108 13.96 11.12 3.88
N LEU A 109 14.25 10.25 4.84
CA LEU A 109 15.58 10.08 5.46
C LEU A 109 16.40 8.96 4.82
N PHE A 110 15.95 8.39 3.69
CA PHE A 110 16.73 7.37 2.99
C PHE A 110 18.04 7.95 2.44
N ASP A 111 19.12 7.20 2.65
CA ASP A 111 20.48 7.58 2.26
C ASP A 111 21.06 6.67 1.17
N GLU A 112 22.37 6.73 0.95
CA GLU A 112 23.05 5.91 -0.06
C GLU A 112 23.09 4.41 0.30
N TYR A 113 23.02 4.05 1.60
CA TYR A 113 22.98 2.66 2.02
C TYR A 113 21.62 2.02 1.72
N ASP A 114 20.54 2.79 1.86
CA ASP A 114 19.19 2.31 1.52
C ASP A 114 19.06 1.89 0.05
N LYS A 115 19.85 2.51 -0.85
CA LYS A 115 19.90 2.19 -2.29
C LYS A 115 20.68 0.91 -2.62
N LEU A 116 21.45 0.38 -1.68
CA LEU A 116 22.18 -0.89 -1.87
C LEU A 116 21.22 -2.08 -1.95
N ILE A 117 20.03 -1.95 -1.36
CA ILE A 117 18.99 -2.97 -1.40
C ILE A 117 17.99 -2.59 -2.49
N GLN A 118 17.94 -3.40 -3.54
CA GLN A 118 17.03 -3.19 -4.66
C GLN A 118 15.99 -4.31 -4.80
N TYR A 119 14.80 -3.92 -5.22
CA TYR A 119 13.61 -4.75 -5.32
C TYR A 119 13.17 -4.90 -6.78
N ASP A 120 12.67 -6.09 -7.11
CA ASP A 120 12.07 -6.40 -8.41
C ASP A 120 10.70 -5.75 -8.55
N THR A 121 10.04 -5.49 -7.42
CA THR A 121 8.73 -4.88 -7.37
C THR A 121 8.64 -3.88 -6.25
N VAL A 122 8.03 -2.74 -6.52
CA VAL A 122 7.58 -1.79 -5.50
C VAL A 122 6.06 -1.70 -5.56
N VAL A 123 5.42 -1.75 -4.40
CA VAL A 123 3.98 -1.53 -4.24
C VAL A 123 3.79 -0.25 -3.43
N ALA A 124 2.98 0.67 -3.93
CA ALA A 124 2.58 1.88 -3.22
C ALA A 124 1.05 2.03 -3.31
N ALA A 125 0.35 1.37 -2.40
CA ALA A 125 -1.11 1.28 -2.41
C ALA A 125 -1.74 2.37 -1.53
N ASP A 126 -2.31 3.40 -2.14
CA ASP A 126 -2.95 4.53 -1.45
C ASP A 126 -1.98 5.34 -0.58
N VAL A 127 -0.82 5.67 -1.17
CA VAL A 127 0.31 6.31 -0.47
C VAL A 127 0.74 7.62 -1.14
N LEU A 128 0.88 7.64 -2.45
CA LEU A 128 1.49 8.77 -3.17
C LEU A 128 0.67 10.07 -3.08
N GLU A 129 -0.65 9.96 -2.91
CA GLU A 129 -1.55 11.09 -2.72
C GLU A 129 -1.31 11.86 -1.41
N HIS A 130 -0.66 11.22 -0.42
CA HIS A 130 -0.35 11.77 0.90
C HIS A 130 0.95 12.59 0.91
N PHE A 131 1.78 12.48 -0.12
CA PHE A 131 3.03 13.25 -0.20
C PHE A 131 2.78 14.65 -0.74
N PHE A 132 3.07 15.68 0.06
CA PHE A 132 3.04 17.06 -0.40
C PHE A 132 3.97 17.26 -1.60
N ASP A 133 5.21 16.77 -1.48
CA ASP A 133 6.19 16.69 -2.56
C ASP A 133 6.38 15.24 -3.01
N MET A 134 5.71 14.86 -4.11
CA MET A 134 5.80 13.52 -4.70
C MET A 134 7.21 13.16 -5.19
N SER A 135 8.07 14.14 -5.46
CA SER A 135 9.44 13.88 -5.92
C SER A 135 10.25 13.13 -4.87
N VAL A 136 9.97 13.37 -3.58
CA VAL A 136 10.63 12.68 -2.46
C VAL A 136 10.27 11.20 -2.48
N ALA A 137 8.98 10.87 -2.58
CA ALA A 137 8.52 9.49 -2.68
C ALA A 137 9.07 8.78 -3.92
N VAL A 138 8.98 9.42 -5.09
CA VAL A 138 9.46 8.83 -6.34
C VAL A 138 10.97 8.62 -6.33
N LYS A 139 11.76 9.52 -5.73
CA LYS A 139 13.19 9.33 -5.56
C LYS A 139 13.51 8.14 -4.66
N ALA A 140 12.79 7.97 -3.55
CA ALA A 140 12.96 6.82 -2.66
C ALA A 140 12.60 5.51 -3.36
N ILE A 141 11.48 5.48 -4.11
CA ILE A 141 11.05 4.34 -4.91
C ILE A 141 12.11 3.97 -5.96
N LYS A 142 12.51 4.93 -6.81
CA LYS A 142 13.52 4.69 -7.86
C LYS A 142 14.86 4.25 -7.29
N GLY A 143 15.28 4.80 -6.15
CA GLY A 143 16.53 4.43 -5.49
C GLY A 143 16.59 2.97 -5.03
N ARG A 144 15.42 2.35 -4.78
CA ARG A 144 15.30 0.97 -4.33
C ARG A 144 14.69 0.05 -5.40
N LEU A 145 14.33 0.55 -6.57
CA LEU A 145 13.81 -0.26 -7.67
C LEU A 145 14.96 -0.69 -8.57
N LYS A 146 14.99 -1.97 -8.96
CA LYS A 146 15.91 -2.46 -9.99
C LYS A 146 15.63 -1.79 -11.35
N PRO A 147 16.60 -1.73 -12.28
CA PRO A 147 16.39 -1.13 -13.61
C PRO A 147 15.18 -1.68 -14.39
N ASP A 148 14.91 -2.99 -14.29
CA ASP A 148 13.75 -3.66 -14.90
C ASP A 148 12.63 -3.95 -13.90
N GLY A 149 12.70 -3.33 -12.70
CA GLY A 149 11.70 -3.49 -11.66
C GLY A 149 10.40 -2.78 -12.02
N MET A 150 9.30 -3.23 -11.42
CA MET A 150 7.98 -2.68 -11.69
C MET A 150 7.40 -1.98 -10.46
N LEU A 151 6.78 -0.82 -10.68
CA LEU A 151 6.02 -0.09 -9.67
C LEU A 151 4.52 -0.37 -9.87
N PHE A 152 3.84 -0.81 -8.82
CA PHE A 152 2.39 -0.98 -8.77
C PHE A 152 1.79 0.04 -7.80
N THR A 153 0.86 0.84 -8.28
CA THR A 153 0.18 1.85 -7.46
C THR A 153 -1.34 1.64 -7.45
N SER A 154 -1.96 1.98 -6.32
CA SER A 154 -3.40 2.21 -6.25
C SER A 154 -3.64 3.60 -5.70
N LEU A 155 -4.71 4.23 -6.19
CA LEU A 155 -5.08 5.59 -5.82
C LEU A 155 -6.59 5.67 -5.66
N PRO A 156 -7.11 6.42 -4.67
CA PRO A 156 -8.53 6.65 -4.52
C PRO A 156 -8.98 7.57 -5.64
N THR A 157 -9.90 7.09 -6.47
CA THR A 157 -10.54 7.95 -7.46
C THR A 157 -11.58 8.78 -6.71
N GLU A 158 -11.30 10.07 -6.51
CA GLU A 158 -12.23 11.08 -5.94
C GLU A 158 -13.43 11.29 -6.89
N THR A 159 -14.23 10.25 -7.04
CA THR A 159 -15.46 10.23 -7.81
C THR A 159 -16.61 10.73 -6.95
N LEU A 160 -17.71 11.17 -7.58
CA LEU A 160 -18.95 11.52 -6.88
C LEU A 160 -19.45 10.38 -5.97
N LEU A 161 -19.20 9.12 -6.35
CA LEU A 161 -19.47 7.93 -5.55
C LEU A 161 -18.62 7.90 -4.27
N TYR A 162 -17.33 8.22 -4.36
CA TYR A 162 -16.44 8.28 -3.20
C TYR A 162 -16.84 9.40 -2.22
N GLY A 163 -17.24 10.55 -2.76
CA GLY A 163 -17.84 11.63 -1.98
C GLY A 163 -19.12 11.20 -1.26
N ALA A 164 -20.03 10.50 -1.95
CA ALA A 164 -21.26 9.98 -1.36
C ALA A 164 -20.99 8.91 -0.27
N ILE A 165 -20.03 8.00 -0.49
CA ILE A 165 -19.64 6.99 0.50
C ILE A 165 -19.11 7.66 1.76
N ARG A 166 -18.23 8.67 1.63
CA ARG A 166 -17.69 9.43 2.78
C ARG A 166 -18.81 10.10 3.58
N LEU A 167 -19.79 10.71 2.91
CA LEU A 167 -20.97 11.29 3.57
C LEU A 167 -21.79 10.24 4.32
N LEU A 168 -22.00 9.06 3.73
CA LEU A 168 -22.78 7.97 4.34
C LEU A 168 -22.13 7.40 5.60
N ILE A 169 -20.79 7.36 5.66
CA ILE A 169 -20.06 6.86 6.83
C ILE A 169 -19.61 7.98 7.78
N GLY A 170 -20.04 9.23 7.54
CA GLY A 170 -19.69 10.38 8.39
C GLY A 170 -18.21 10.79 8.36
N LYS A 171 -17.45 10.39 7.34
CA LYS A 171 -16.03 10.74 7.19
C LYS A 171 -15.83 11.91 6.23
N LYS A 172 -14.80 12.70 6.47
CA LYS A 172 -14.35 13.76 5.56
C LYS A 172 -13.18 13.26 4.70
N LYS A 173 -12.87 13.99 3.62
CA LYS A 173 -11.63 13.77 2.88
C LYS A 173 -10.45 14.01 3.83
N PRO A 174 -9.47 13.10 3.93
CA PRO A 174 -8.28 13.34 4.72
C PRO A 174 -7.60 14.62 4.24
N MET A 175 -7.13 15.44 5.19
CA MET A 175 -6.57 16.76 4.90
C MET A 175 -5.26 16.70 4.11
N ASP A 176 -4.62 15.55 4.12
CA ASP A 176 -3.33 15.21 3.52
C ASP A 176 -3.44 14.58 2.12
N HIS A 177 -4.64 14.41 1.56
CA HIS A 177 -4.78 14.07 0.13
C HIS A 177 -4.50 15.30 -0.74
N TYR A 178 -3.21 15.60 -0.96
CA TYR A 178 -2.71 16.74 -1.73
C TYR A 178 -2.96 16.60 -3.23
N HIS A 179 -2.96 15.36 -3.74
CA HIS A 179 -3.04 15.06 -5.16
C HIS A 179 -4.21 14.15 -5.50
N SER A 180 -4.82 14.37 -6.67
CA SER A 180 -5.78 13.44 -7.26
C SER A 180 -5.07 12.28 -7.95
N ALA A 181 -5.78 11.17 -8.18
CA ALA A 181 -5.23 10.02 -8.89
C ALA A 181 -4.61 10.38 -10.25
N GLY A 182 -5.24 11.27 -11.03
CA GLY A 182 -4.72 11.72 -12.32
C GLY A 182 -3.44 12.54 -12.21
N GLN A 183 -3.31 13.39 -11.17
CA GLN A 183 -2.07 14.15 -10.93
C GLN A 183 -0.91 13.23 -10.56
N VAL A 184 -1.15 12.18 -9.75
CA VAL A 184 -0.14 11.18 -9.44
C VAL A 184 0.28 10.42 -10.70
N GLU A 185 -0.69 9.98 -11.52
CA GLU A 185 -0.38 9.28 -12.78
C GLU A 185 0.46 10.15 -13.73
N ASP A 186 0.07 11.41 -13.95
CA ASP A 186 0.81 12.36 -14.79
C ASP A 186 2.24 12.59 -14.26
N PHE A 187 2.41 12.65 -12.93
CA PHE A 187 3.71 12.81 -12.31
C PHE A 187 4.59 11.59 -12.52
N LEU A 188 4.07 10.38 -12.26
CA LEU A 188 4.80 9.13 -12.47
C LEU A 188 5.26 8.97 -13.93
N ARG A 189 4.39 9.29 -14.90
CA ARG A 189 4.74 9.27 -16.32
C ARG A 189 5.87 10.23 -16.69
N LYS A 190 5.85 11.46 -16.14
CA LYS A 190 6.93 12.44 -16.35
C LYS A 190 8.25 11.98 -15.75
N GLU A 191 8.19 11.21 -14.67
CA GLU A 191 9.33 10.59 -14.02
C GLU A 191 9.80 9.31 -14.74
N GLY A 192 9.17 8.89 -15.83
CA GLY A 192 9.62 7.75 -16.65
C GLY A 192 9.12 6.39 -16.16
N PHE A 193 8.02 6.36 -15.42
CA PHE A 193 7.23 5.14 -15.20
C PHE A 193 6.14 4.96 -16.27
#